data_AF-K0R864-F1
#
_entry.id   AF-K0R864-F1
#
_cell.length_a   1.000
_cell.length_b   1.000
_cell.length_c   1.000
_cell.angle_alpha   90.00
_cell.angle_beta   90.00
_cell.angle_gamma   90.00
#
_symmetry.space_group_name_H-M   'P 1'
#
loop_
_entity.id
_entity.type
_entity.pdbx_description
1 polymer ?
#
loop_
_entity_poly.entity_id
_entity_poly.type
_entity_poly.pdbx_seq_one_letter_code
_entity_poly.pdbx_strand_id
1 'polypeptide(L)'
;MSLAEEQHQPPAEAVPAAGPLPDAVTEEELMSLGHELPDIYTCPLCCLPIALPVGKHSSFETCCMKRVCHGCILASRQRGMRDKCAFCRTPTPDSDAATLAQQDIPRAIELWTEAANLGDLNAHFKLGYRYYNGEGVEKDVARCIRHLQHAAMQGHPESRHMLGVHEYNNGNHELAVQHWMISAKMGSQYAEALKGYQKALEETKSPQREEAKAFFNESD
;
A
#
# COMPACT_ATOMS: atom_id res chain seq x y z
N MET A 1 -10.19 -14.44 -50.28
CA MET A 1 -8.93 -13.66 -50.22
C MET A 1 -9.15 -12.56 -49.22
N SER A 2 -8.40 -12.61 -48.13
CA SER A 2 -8.39 -11.64 -47.03
C SER A 2 -7.65 -10.39 -47.48
N LEU A 3 -8.18 -9.19 -47.19
CA LEU A 3 -7.39 -7.98 -47.07
C LEU A 3 -7.92 -7.21 -45.85
N ALA A 4 -7.01 -6.99 -44.92
CA ALA A 4 -7.20 -6.41 -43.61
C ALA A 4 -7.43 -4.89 -43.69
N GLU A 5 -8.40 -4.39 -42.93
CA GLU A 5 -8.45 -2.98 -42.55
C GLU A 5 -7.58 -2.78 -41.31
N GLU A 6 -6.36 -2.29 -41.53
CA GLU A 6 -5.50 -1.75 -40.48
C GLU A 6 -6.15 -0.51 -39.87
N GLN A 7 -6.72 -0.66 -38.67
CA GLN A 7 -7.10 0.46 -37.84
C GLN A 7 -5.84 1.03 -37.20
N HIS A 8 -5.32 2.10 -37.81
CA HIS A 8 -4.21 2.88 -37.28
C HIS A 8 -4.70 3.67 -36.06
N GLN A 9 -4.44 3.14 -34.87
CA GLN A 9 -4.69 3.83 -33.60
C GLN A 9 -3.65 4.96 -33.45
N PRO A 10 -4.06 6.21 -33.15
CA PRO A 10 -3.10 7.30 -32.94
C PRO A 10 -2.23 7.01 -31.71
N PRO A 11 -0.95 7.46 -31.70
CA PRO A 11 -0.07 7.25 -30.56
C PRO A 11 -0.63 7.95 -29.33
N ALA A 12 -0.72 7.22 -28.21
CA ALA A 12 -1.15 7.77 -26.93
C ALA A 12 -0.23 8.94 -26.54
N GLU A 13 -0.81 10.13 -26.42
CA GLU A 13 -0.12 11.31 -25.93
C GLU A 13 0.39 11.04 -24.51
N ALA A 14 1.67 11.34 -24.29
CA ALA A 14 2.30 11.22 -22.98
C ALA A 14 1.54 12.11 -21.98
N VAL A 15 0.86 11.48 -21.03
CA VAL A 15 0.10 12.17 -19.99
C VAL A 15 1.09 13.03 -19.17
N PRO A 16 0.96 14.36 -19.19
CA PRO A 16 1.90 15.22 -18.48
C PRO A 16 1.77 15.02 -16.97
N ALA A 17 2.91 15.12 -16.29
CA ALA A 17 3.06 15.07 -14.85
C ALA A 17 2.06 15.95 -14.08
N ALA A 18 0.98 15.35 -13.58
CA ALA A 18 -0.05 16.06 -12.83
C ALA A 18 0.26 16.10 -11.32
N GLY A 19 0.33 17.31 -10.77
CA GLY A 19 0.38 17.61 -9.33
C GLY A 19 1.62 18.41 -8.87
N PRO A 20 1.48 19.36 -7.92
CA PRO A 20 2.64 19.98 -7.26
C PRO A 20 3.46 18.89 -6.56
N LEU A 21 4.76 18.92 -6.77
CA LEU A 21 5.66 17.96 -6.17
C LEU A 21 5.99 18.37 -4.74
N PRO A 22 6.08 17.43 -3.79
CA PRO A 22 6.57 17.74 -2.45
C PRO A 22 7.97 18.35 -2.53
N ASP A 23 8.23 19.33 -1.66
CA ASP A 23 9.55 19.96 -1.56
C ASP A 23 10.64 18.91 -1.26
N ALA A 24 11.84 19.16 -1.77
CA ALA A 24 12.98 18.29 -1.52
C ALA A 24 13.37 18.35 -0.04
N VAL A 25 13.51 17.18 0.58
CA VAL A 25 13.83 17.02 2.00
C VAL A 25 15.28 16.58 2.12
N THR A 26 16.03 17.12 3.08
CA THR A 26 17.39 16.65 3.34
C THR A 26 17.40 15.35 4.14
N GLU A 27 18.44 14.54 3.96
CA GLU A 27 18.60 13.27 4.70
C GLU A 27 18.61 13.50 6.22
N GLU A 28 19.24 14.59 6.68
CA GLU A 28 19.34 14.95 8.09
C GLU A 28 17.97 15.32 8.70
N GLU A 29 17.14 16.07 7.99
CA GLU A 29 15.76 16.40 8.39
C GLU A 29 14.87 15.14 8.39
N LEU A 30 15.02 14.28 7.38
CA LEU A 30 14.31 13.02 7.31
C LEU A 30 14.64 12.14 8.51
N MET A 31 15.90 12.08 8.92
CA MET A 31 16.40 11.23 10.01
C MET A 31 16.09 11.77 11.42
N SER A 32 15.79 13.06 11.56
CA SER A 32 15.55 13.72 12.87
C SER A 32 14.07 13.84 13.26
N LEU A 33 13.14 13.59 12.33
CA LEU A 33 11.69 13.66 12.59
C LEU A 33 11.09 12.27 12.87
N GLY A 34 10.26 12.18 13.91
CA GLY A 34 9.47 10.98 14.18
C GLY A 34 8.33 11.27 15.15
N HIS A 35 7.10 11.06 14.71
CA HIS A 35 5.89 11.10 15.54
C HIS A 35 4.82 10.11 15.06
N GLU A 36 3.97 9.76 16.03
CA GLU A 36 2.88 8.79 16.23
C GLU A 36 2.30 7.93 15.07
N LEU A 37 1.87 6.73 15.50
CA LEU A 37 1.52 5.55 14.72
C LEU A 37 0.01 5.53 14.35
N PRO A 38 -0.40 5.62 13.07
CA PRO A 38 -1.83 5.59 12.68
C PRO A 38 -2.28 4.23 12.11
N ASP A 39 -3.50 3.79 12.44
CA ASP A 39 -4.45 2.87 11.77
C ASP A 39 -4.02 1.56 11.04
N ILE A 40 -2.73 1.21 10.98
CA ILE A 40 -2.25 0.08 10.15
C ILE A 40 -2.44 -1.31 10.78
N TYR A 41 -2.81 -1.37 12.07
CA TYR A 41 -2.98 -2.62 12.82
C TYR A 41 -4.43 -3.01 13.04
N THR A 42 -5.37 -2.22 12.51
CA THR A 42 -6.79 -2.46 12.68
C THR A 42 -7.40 -2.78 11.34
N CYS A 43 -8.12 -3.89 11.24
CA CYS A 43 -8.84 -4.21 10.02
C CYS A 43 -9.99 -3.21 9.85
N PRO A 44 -10.07 -2.47 8.74
CA PRO A 44 -11.06 -1.40 8.57
C PRO A 44 -12.49 -1.94 8.37
N LEU A 45 -12.65 -3.25 8.16
CA LEU A 45 -13.97 -3.89 8.00
C LEU A 45 -14.59 -4.34 9.32
N CYS A 46 -13.78 -4.78 10.27
CA CYS A 46 -14.28 -5.23 11.58
C CYS A 46 -13.83 -4.32 12.72
N CYS A 47 -13.03 -3.29 12.43
CA CYS A 47 -12.39 -2.41 13.41
C CYS A 47 -11.61 -3.17 14.48
N LEU A 48 -11.20 -4.41 14.19
CA LEU A 48 -10.49 -5.27 15.11
C LEU A 48 -8.99 -5.34 14.77
N PRO A 49 -8.13 -5.33 15.79
CA PRO A 49 -6.73 -5.77 15.75
C PRO A 49 -6.39 -6.85 14.69
N ILE A 50 -5.40 -6.67 13.80
CA ILE A 50 -4.84 -7.70 12.89
C ILE A 50 -3.63 -8.41 13.50
N ALA A 51 -3.73 -9.74 13.69
CA ALA A 51 -2.72 -10.51 14.40
C ALA A 51 -1.30 -10.37 13.81
N LEU A 52 -0.29 -10.50 14.68
CA LEU A 52 1.10 -10.41 14.27
C LEU A 52 1.69 -11.79 13.93
N PRO A 53 2.59 -11.86 12.94
CA PRO A 53 3.03 -10.77 12.05
C PRO A 53 1.93 -10.39 11.05
N VAL A 54 1.64 -9.08 10.93
CA VAL A 54 0.50 -8.53 10.18
C VAL A 54 0.39 -9.10 8.76
N GLY A 55 1.53 -9.23 8.05
CA GLY A 55 1.57 -9.74 6.68
C GLY A 55 1.13 -11.20 6.52
N LYS A 56 1.16 -12.02 7.58
CA LYS A 56 0.66 -13.41 7.56
C LYS A 56 -0.84 -13.53 7.84
N HIS A 57 -1.45 -12.45 8.34
CA HIS A 57 -2.83 -12.48 8.82
C HIS A 57 -3.72 -11.46 8.11
N SER A 58 -3.20 -10.82 7.07
CA SER A 58 -3.90 -9.84 6.25
C SER A 58 -3.38 -9.81 4.83
N SER A 59 -4.25 -9.39 3.92
CA SER A 59 -3.85 -9.00 2.58
C SER A 59 -3.82 -7.48 2.48
N PHE A 60 -2.81 -6.96 1.80
CA PHE A 60 -2.77 -5.56 1.41
C PHE A 60 -3.48 -5.41 0.07
N GLU A 61 -4.63 -4.74 0.09
CA GLU A 61 -5.45 -4.55 -1.09
C GLU A 61 -4.95 -3.32 -1.86
N THR A 62 -4.22 -3.53 -2.95
CA THR A 62 -3.57 -2.45 -3.72
C THR A 62 -4.54 -1.43 -4.30
N CYS A 63 -5.79 -1.82 -4.55
CA CYS A 63 -6.84 -0.94 -5.10
C CYS A 63 -7.24 0.19 -4.13
N CYS A 64 -7.35 -0.10 -2.83
CA CYS A 64 -7.73 0.90 -1.81
C CYS A 64 -6.60 1.21 -0.82
N MET A 65 -5.51 0.45 -0.89
CA MET A 65 -4.36 0.44 0.02
C MET A 65 -4.81 0.30 1.46
N LYS A 66 -5.83 -0.53 1.64
CA LYS A 66 -6.30 -0.95 2.95
C LYS A 66 -5.80 -2.35 3.20
N ARG A 67 -5.39 -2.57 4.43
CA ARG A 67 -4.98 -3.86 4.90
C ARG A 67 -6.18 -4.55 5.54
N VAL A 68 -6.64 -5.64 4.94
CA VAL A 68 -7.82 -6.36 5.40
C VAL A 68 -7.39 -7.69 5.98
N CYS A 69 -7.87 -8.04 7.18
CA CYS A 69 -7.53 -9.32 7.78
C CYS A 69 -8.14 -10.50 6.99
N HIS A 70 -7.45 -11.64 6.97
CA HIS A 70 -7.89 -12.81 6.22
C HIS A 70 -9.29 -13.30 6.63
N GLY A 71 -9.70 -13.11 7.89
CA GLY A 71 -11.06 -13.43 8.33
C GLY A 71 -12.14 -12.60 7.62
N CYS A 72 -11.92 -11.28 7.46
CA CYS A 72 -12.86 -10.44 6.72
C CYS A 72 -12.82 -10.69 5.20
N ILE A 73 -11.66 -11.07 4.66
CA ILE A 73 -11.53 -11.52 3.26
C ILE A 73 -12.32 -12.80 3.04
N LEU A 74 -12.16 -13.81 3.91
CA LEU A 74 -12.90 -15.07 3.85
C LEU A 74 -14.41 -14.83 3.96
N ALA A 75 -14.84 -14.03 4.94
CA ALA A 75 -16.24 -13.67 5.10
C ALA A 75 -16.82 -12.95 3.87
N SER A 76 -16.02 -12.10 3.21
CA SER A 76 -16.42 -11.42 1.97
C SER A 76 -16.56 -12.41 0.81
N ARG A 77 -15.62 -13.35 0.67
CA ARG A 77 -15.67 -14.42 -0.34
C ARG A 77 -16.87 -15.34 -0.16
N GLN A 78 -17.21 -15.69 1.09
CA GLN A 78 -18.41 -16.48 1.41
C GLN A 78 -19.71 -15.77 1.01
N ARG A 79 -19.71 -14.43 0.98
CA ARG A 79 -20.83 -13.60 0.49
C ARG A 79 -20.80 -13.37 -1.03
N GLY A 80 -19.96 -14.10 -1.77
CA GLY A 80 -19.89 -14.03 -3.23
C GLY A 80 -19.01 -12.92 -3.79
N MET A 81 -18.23 -12.21 -2.96
CA MET A 81 -17.26 -11.21 -3.41
C MET A 81 -15.88 -11.84 -3.64
N ARG A 82 -15.78 -12.79 -4.58
CA ARG A 82 -14.50 -13.47 -4.90
C ARG A 82 -13.65 -12.71 -5.92
N ASP A 83 -14.29 -11.96 -6.80
CA ASP A 83 -13.74 -11.20 -7.91
C ASP A 83 -13.56 -9.70 -7.58
N LYS A 84 -13.75 -9.32 -6.31
CA LYS A 84 -13.79 -7.92 -5.86
C LYS A 84 -13.04 -7.77 -4.54
N CYS A 85 -12.40 -6.62 -4.36
CA CYS A 85 -11.76 -6.24 -3.11
C CYS A 85 -12.75 -6.27 -1.95
N ALA A 86 -12.36 -6.89 -0.84
CA ALA A 86 -13.19 -7.01 0.36
C ALA A 86 -13.56 -5.64 0.98
N PHE A 87 -12.75 -4.61 0.75
CA PHE A 87 -12.97 -3.26 1.29
C PHE A 87 -13.72 -2.35 0.31
N CYS A 88 -13.07 -1.96 -0.79
CA CYS A 88 -13.62 -0.97 -1.73
C CYS A 88 -14.46 -1.58 -2.86
N ARG A 89 -14.57 -2.92 -2.94
CA ARG A 89 -15.30 -3.66 -3.97
C ARG A 89 -14.77 -3.47 -5.40
N THR A 90 -13.60 -2.84 -5.57
CA THR A 90 -12.91 -2.77 -6.86
C THR A 90 -12.63 -4.19 -7.38
N PRO A 91 -12.92 -4.48 -8.66
CA PRO A 91 -12.63 -5.79 -9.24
C PRO A 91 -11.14 -6.18 -9.12
N THR A 92 -10.85 -7.46 -8.87
CA THR A 92 -9.48 -7.98 -8.75
C THR A 92 -8.83 -8.16 -10.12
N PRO A 93 -7.48 -8.05 -10.27
CA PRO A 93 -6.77 -8.06 -11.56
C PRO A 93 -7.16 -9.19 -12.52
N ASP A 94 -7.54 -10.35 -11.99
CA ASP A 94 -7.94 -11.54 -12.76
C ASP A 94 -9.37 -11.46 -13.32
N SER A 95 -10.08 -10.35 -13.14
CA SER A 95 -11.45 -10.14 -13.62
C SER A 95 -11.51 -9.25 -14.85
N ASP A 96 -12.46 -9.51 -15.75
CA ASP A 96 -12.70 -8.70 -16.95
C ASP A 96 -12.95 -7.21 -16.62
N ALA A 97 -13.52 -6.94 -15.44
CA ALA A 97 -13.77 -5.60 -14.95
C ALA A 97 -12.51 -4.91 -14.39
N ALA A 98 -11.47 -5.65 -13.97
CA ALA A 98 -10.20 -5.06 -13.57
C ALA A 98 -9.35 -4.62 -14.77
N THR A 99 -9.45 -5.32 -15.90
CA THR A 99 -8.88 -4.86 -17.17
C THR A 99 -9.46 -3.50 -17.60
N LEU A 100 -10.76 -3.27 -17.33
CA LEU A 100 -11.41 -1.98 -17.55
C LEU A 100 -11.04 -0.93 -16.48
N ALA A 101 -10.86 -1.32 -15.21
CA ALA A 101 -10.39 -0.42 -14.16
C ALA A 101 -8.92 0.01 -14.33
N GLN A 102 -8.10 -0.83 -14.99
CA GLN A 102 -6.74 -0.49 -15.42
C GLN A 102 -6.73 0.67 -16.45
N GLN A 103 -7.85 0.93 -17.13
CA GLN A 103 -7.99 2.06 -18.06
C GLN A 103 -8.16 3.41 -17.35
N ASP A 104 -8.38 3.45 -16.03
CA ASP A 104 -8.63 4.68 -15.27
C ASP A 104 -7.45 5.08 -14.34
N ILE A 105 -6.24 4.64 -14.67
CA ILE A 105 -5.01 5.04 -13.96
C ILE A 105 -4.81 6.56 -13.90
N PRO A 106 -5.06 7.34 -14.98
CA PRO A 106 -4.98 8.80 -14.91
C PRO A 106 -5.90 9.39 -13.84
N ARG A 107 -7.14 8.89 -13.74
CA ARG A 107 -8.09 9.34 -12.73
C ARG A 107 -7.69 8.96 -11.32
N ALA A 108 -7.10 7.78 -11.14
CA ALA A 108 -6.57 7.36 -9.84
C ALA A 108 -5.43 8.28 -9.37
N ILE A 109 -4.55 8.70 -10.29
CA ILE A 109 -3.47 9.65 -9.98
C ILE A 109 -4.02 11.02 -9.59
N GLU A 110 -5.02 11.53 -10.30
CA GLU A 110 -5.70 12.78 -9.92
C GLU A 110 -6.25 12.71 -8.50
N LEU A 111 -6.99 11.63 -8.18
CA LEU A 111 -7.60 11.45 -6.86
C LEU A 111 -6.56 11.29 -5.75
N TRP A 112 -5.46 10.57 -6.00
CA TRP A 112 -4.38 10.46 -5.02
C TRP A 112 -3.60 11.76 -4.88
N THR A 113 -3.46 12.54 -5.96
CA THR A 113 -2.84 13.87 -5.90
C THR A 113 -3.67 14.82 -5.04
N GLU A 114 -4.99 14.81 -5.22
CA GLU A 114 -5.89 15.59 -4.37
C GLU A 114 -5.82 15.14 -2.91
N ALA A 115 -5.89 13.83 -2.65
CA ALA A 115 -5.77 13.30 -1.29
C ALA A 115 -4.40 13.60 -0.65
N ALA A 116 -3.32 13.56 -1.41
CA ALA A 116 -1.97 13.93 -0.97
C ALA A 116 -1.91 15.42 -0.58
N ASN A 117 -2.51 16.31 -1.40
CA ASN A 117 -2.61 17.74 -1.07
C ASN A 117 -3.43 18.01 0.20
N LEU A 118 -4.35 17.10 0.56
CA LEU A 118 -5.11 17.13 1.81
C LEU A 118 -4.36 16.49 3.00
N GLY A 119 -3.13 16.01 2.80
CA GLY A 119 -2.27 15.43 3.84
C GLY A 119 -2.40 13.91 4.02
N ASP A 120 -3.05 13.18 3.10
CA ASP A 120 -3.11 11.72 3.19
C ASP A 120 -1.74 11.08 2.87
N LEU A 121 -1.06 10.59 3.91
CA LEU A 121 0.24 9.91 3.78
C LEU A 121 0.17 8.64 2.93
N ASN A 122 -0.97 7.95 2.93
CA ASN A 122 -1.17 6.77 2.07
C ASN A 122 -1.27 7.18 0.61
N ALA A 123 -1.81 8.37 0.31
CA ALA A 123 -1.89 8.87 -1.05
C ALA A 123 -0.49 9.22 -1.59
N HIS A 124 0.38 9.80 -0.76
CA HIS A 124 1.79 9.95 -1.09
C HIS A 124 2.47 8.60 -1.37
N PHE A 125 2.24 7.58 -0.52
CA PHE A 125 2.77 6.24 -0.77
C PHE A 125 2.27 5.64 -2.10
N LYS A 126 0.97 5.78 -2.41
CA LYS A 126 0.36 5.29 -3.66
C LYS A 126 0.98 5.91 -4.90
N LEU A 127 1.12 7.24 -4.91
CA LEU A 127 1.77 7.96 -6.00
C LEU A 127 3.22 7.49 -6.15
N GLY A 128 3.94 7.36 -5.04
CA GLY A 128 5.33 6.87 -5.06
C GLY A 128 5.46 5.49 -5.70
N TYR A 129 4.68 4.53 -5.22
CA TYR A 129 4.69 3.15 -5.73
C TYR A 129 4.37 3.06 -7.23
N ARG A 130 3.42 3.87 -7.72
CA ARG A 130 3.05 3.90 -9.13
C ARG A 130 4.16 4.43 -10.02
N TYR A 131 4.79 5.54 -9.65
CA TYR A 131 5.92 6.09 -10.39
C TYR A 131 7.18 5.20 -10.31
N TYR A 132 7.30 4.36 -9.28
CA TYR A 132 8.38 3.37 -9.18
C TYR A 132 8.21 2.21 -10.17
N ASN A 133 7.00 1.64 -10.28
CA ASN A 133 6.71 0.50 -11.15
C ASN A 133 6.51 0.89 -12.63
N GLY A 134 6.01 2.10 -12.90
CA GLY A 134 5.67 2.52 -14.27
C GLY A 134 4.41 1.83 -14.83
N GLU A 135 3.52 1.34 -13.96
CA GLU A 135 2.26 0.72 -14.37
C GLU A 135 1.23 1.79 -14.78
N GLY A 136 1.06 1.99 -16.09
CA GLY A 136 0.10 2.93 -16.68
C GLY A 136 0.52 4.40 -16.61
N VAL A 137 1.75 4.69 -16.17
CA VAL A 137 2.42 5.99 -16.26
C VAL A 137 3.90 5.80 -16.53
N GLU A 138 4.54 6.84 -17.07
CA GLU A 138 5.99 6.84 -17.24
C GLU A 138 6.68 6.68 -15.88
N LYS A 139 7.69 5.80 -15.84
CA LYS A 139 8.47 5.53 -14.63
C LYS A 139 9.29 6.77 -14.26
N ASP A 140 9.08 7.30 -13.06
CA ASP A 140 9.76 8.47 -12.52
C ASP A 140 10.21 8.19 -11.07
N VAL A 141 11.40 7.60 -10.95
CA VAL A 141 11.96 7.20 -9.65
C VAL A 141 12.21 8.42 -8.74
N ALA A 142 12.60 9.56 -9.31
CA ALA A 142 12.86 10.78 -8.54
C ALA A 142 11.57 11.35 -7.93
N ARG A 143 10.47 11.32 -8.68
CA ARG A 143 9.14 11.65 -8.16
C ARG A 143 8.69 10.65 -7.10
N CYS A 144 8.93 9.36 -7.31
CA CYS A 144 8.65 8.35 -6.29
C CYS A 144 9.32 8.69 -4.96
N ILE A 145 10.64 8.89 -5.00
CA ILE A 145 11.44 9.16 -3.80
C ILE A 145 10.88 10.37 -3.04
N ARG A 146 10.52 11.46 -3.73
CA ARG A 146 9.94 12.65 -3.08
C ARG A 146 8.63 12.37 -2.36
N HIS A 147 7.71 11.64 -2.97
CA HIS A 147 6.46 11.27 -2.29
C HIS A 147 6.72 10.35 -1.10
N LEU A 148 7.66 9.40 -1.23
CA LEU A 148 8.03 8.51 -0.13
C LEU A 148 8.71 9.26 1.02
N GLN A 149 9.64 10.18 0.73
CA GLN A 149 10.31 11.02 1.73
C GLN A 149 9.29 11.86 2.51
N HIS A 150 8.37 12.53 1.81
CA HIS A 150 7.34 13.35 2.45
C HIS A 150 6.47 12.54 3.42
N ALA A 151 6.01 11.36 3.00
CA ALA A 151 5.25 10.46 3.87
C ALA A 151 6.10 9.90 5.03
N ALA A 152 7.37 9.58 4.75
CA ALA A 152 8.31 9.03 5.72
C ALA A 152 8.72 10.02 6.82
N MET A 153 8.80 11.32 6.52
CA MET A 153 9.00 12.37 7.53
C MET A 153 7.81 12.47 8.49
N GLN A 154 6.60 12.27 7.97
CA GLN A 154 5.36 12.34 8.73
C GLN A 154 5.01 11.00 9.40
N GLY A 155 5.95 10.06 9.46
CA GLY A 155 5.80 8.83 10.23
C GLY A 155 5.21 7.63 9.46
N HIS A 156 5.10 7.68 8.13
CA HIS A 156 4.58 6.55 7.35
C HIS A 156 5.62 5.41 7.24
N PRO A 157 5.41 4.25 7.90
CA PRO A 157 6.46 3.25 8.07
C PRO A 157 6.74 2.46 6.77
N GLU A 158 5.73 2.23 5.93
CA GLU A 158 5.91 1.59 4.62
C GLU A 158 6.70 2.47 3.65
N SER A 159 6.52 3.79 3.72
CA SER A 159 7.32 4.72 2.89
C SER A 159 8.79 4.71 3.33
N ARG A 160 9.02 4.71 4.64
CA ARG A 160 10.37 4.58 5.23
C ARG A 160 11.04 3.26 4.80
N HIS A 161 10.28 2.15 4.83
CA HIS A 161 10.78 0.84 4.42
C HIS A 161 11.15 0.83 2.92
N MET A 162 10.32 1.44 2.07
CA MET A 162 10.57 1.49 0.63
C MET A 162 11.79 2.34 0.26
N LEU A 163 12.07 3.42 0.98
CA LEU A 163 13.34 4.15 0.86
C LEU A 163 14.53 3.24 1.21
N GLY A 164 14.42 2.44 2.28
CA GLY A 164 15.47 1.47 2.61
C GLY A 164 15.71 0.43 1.51
N VAL A 165 14.66 -0.07 0.87
CA VAL A 165 14.80 -0.99 -0.29
C VAL A 165 15.44 -0.29 -1.49
N HIS A 166 15.08 0.97 -1.75
CA HIS A 166 15.67 1.76 -2.82
C HIS A 166 17.18 1.95 -2.61
N GLU A 167 17.58 2.37 -1.41
CA GLU A 167 19.00 2.56 -1.05
C GLU A 167 19.78 1.25 -1.07
N TYR A 168 19.17 0.15 -0.65
CA TYR A 168 19.79 -1.18 -0.73
C TYR A 168 20.09 -1.57 -2.19
N ASN A 169 19.13 -1.36 -3.09
CA ASN A 169 19.30 -1.65 -4.52
C ASN A 169 20.36 -0.75 -5.19
N ASN A 170 20.57 0.45 -4.65
CA ASN A 170 21.61 1.38 -5.10
C ASN A 170 23.00 1.08 -4.49
N GLY A 171 23.11 0.09 -3.59
CA GLY A 171 24.36 -0.28 -2.91
C GLY A 171 24.65 0.49 -1.63
N ASN A 172 23.75 1.37 -1.20
CA ASN A 172 23.87 2.19 0.01
C ASN A 172 23.37 1.41 1.24
N HIS A 173 24.00 0.29 1.55
CA HIS A 173 23.52 -0.65 2.56
C HIS A 173 23.44 -0.03 3.98
N GLU A 174 24.37 0.86 4.34
CA GLU A 174 24.34 1.53 5.65
C GLU A 174 23.11 2.41 5.81
N LEU A 175 22.78 3.18 4.77
CA LEU A 175 21.61 4.05 4.74
C LEU A 175 20.31 3.23 4.70
N ALA A 176 20.29 2.14 3.94
CA ALA A 176 19.18 1.19 3.92
C ALA A 176 18.86 0.64 5.31
N VAL A 177 19.91 0.23 6.05
CA VAL A 177 19.76 -0.25 7.43
C VAL A 177 19.23 0.85 8.34
N GLN A 178 19.67 2.10 8.20
CA GLN A 178 19.13 3.21 8.98
C GLN A 178 17.63 3.44 8.72
N HIS A 179 17.20 3.45 7.45
CA HIS A 179 15.79 3.54 7.11
C HIS A 179 14.98 2.38 7.71
N TRP A 180 15.48 1.15 7.61
CA TRP A 180 14.82 -0.01 8.20
C TRP A 180 14.82 0.02 9.72
N MET A 181 15.87 0.51 10.37
CA MET A 181 15.92 0.68 11.82
C MET A 181 14.91 1.72 12.30
N ILE A 182 14.73 2.82 11.57
CA ILE A 182 13.73 3.84 11.92
C ILE A 182 12.31 3.31 11.68
N SER A 183 12.07 2.63 10.55
CA SER A 183 10.83 1.90 10.29
C SER A 183 10.54 0.86 11.40
N ALA A 184 11.56 0.10 11.81
CA ALA A 184 11.45 -0.90 12.87
C ALA A 184 11.36 -0.29 14.28
N LYS A 185 11.85 0.93 14.52
CA LYS A 185 11.72 1.66 15.80
C LYS A 185 10.34 2.32 15.94
N MET A 186 9.75 2.80 14.85
CA MET A 186 8.30 3.00 14.79
C MET A 186 7.58 1.68 15.11
N GLY A 187 8.16 0.56 14.67
CA GLY A 187 7.84 -0.79 15.12
C GLY A 187 8.21 -1.17 16.57
N SER A 188 9.07 -0.45 17.31
CA SER A 188 9.46 -0.84 18.69
C SER A 188 8.56 -0.21 19.74
N GLN A 189 8.01 0.98 19.49
CA GLN A 189 6.78 1.44 20.16
C GLN A 189 5.64 0.44 19.93
N TYR A 190 5.69 -0.28 18.81
CA TYR A 190 4.80 -1.39 18.53
C TYR A 190 5.10 -2.67 19.31
N ALA A 191 6.26 -2.89 19.94
CA ALA A 191 6.45 -4.03 20.85
C ALA A 191 5.67 -3.85 22.18
N GLU A 192 5.55 -2.62 22.66
CA GLU A 192 4.74 -2.26 23.83
C GLU A 192 3.26 -2.19 23.46
N ALA A 193 2.93 -1.59 22.31
CA ALA A 193 1.58 -1.66 21.75
C ALA A 193 1.17 -3.12 21.46
N LEU A 194 2.11 -4.00 21.04
CA LEU A 194 1.89 -5.43 20.79
C LEU A 194 1.50 -6.17 22.07
N LYS A 195 2.09 -5.84 23.23
CA LYS A 195 1.65 -6.43 24.51
C LYS A 195 0.21 -6.02 24.84
N GLY A 196 -0.14 -4.75 24.65
CA GLY A 196 -1.52 -4.26 24.80
C GLY A 196 -2.49 -4.88 23.78
N TYR A 197 -2.02 -5.06 22.55
CA TYR A 197 -2.72 -5.62 21.42
C TYR A 197 -2.91 -7.14 21.53
N GLN A 198 -1.95 -7.89 22.09
CA GLN A 198 -2.07 -9.31 22.42
C GLN A 198 -3.17 -9.51 23.46
N LYS A 199 -3.18 -8.68 24.49
CA LYS A 199 -4.26 -8.66 25.48
C LYS A 199 -5.62 -8.34 24.82
N ALA A 200 -5.66 -7.33 23.95
CA ALA A 200 -6.88 -7.01 23.20
C ALA A 200 -7.34 -8.15 22.28
N LEU A 201 -6.42 -8.86 21.61
CA LEU A 201 -6.74 -10.03 20.79
C LEU A 201 -7.32 -11.19 21.58
N GLU A 202 -6.82 -11.43 22.80
CA GLU A 202 -7.38 -12.43 23.70
C GLU A 202 -8.82 -12.10 24.08
N GLU A 203 -9.11 -10.80 24.29
CA GLU A 203 -10.43 -10.27 24.60
C GLU A 203 -11.36 -10.21 23.37
N THR A 204 -10.84 -10.06 22.15
CA THR A 204 -11.62 -9.86 20.91
C THR A 204 -11.44 -10.98 19.86
N LYS A 205 -11.52 -12.25 20.28
CA LYS A 205 -11.44 -13.40 19.35
C LYS A 205 -12.63 -13.42 18.39
N SER A 206 -12.36 -13.65 17.10
CA SER A 206 -13.39 -13.80 16.05
C SER A 206 -13.34 -15.21 15.46
N PRO A 207 -14.46 -15.98 15.48
CA PRO A 207 -14.53 -17.33 14.94
C PRO A 207 -14.07 -17.41 13.46
N GLN A 208 -14.46 -16.43 12.65
CA GLN A 208 -14.13 -16.39 11.22
C GLN A 208 -12.63 -16.25 10.94
N ARG A 209 -11.87 -15.66 11.89
CA ARG A 209 -10.41 -15.56 11.77
C ARG A 209 -9.71 -16.87 12.12
N GLU A 210 -10.28 -17.65 13.03
CA GLU A 210 -9.75 -18.98 13.37
C GLU A 210 -10.02 -19.98 12.24
N GLU A 211 -11.22 -19.93 11.65
CA GLU A 211 -11.55 -20.70 10.44
C GLU A 211 -10.62 -20.37 9.27
N ALA A 212 -10.31 -19.08 9.06
CA ALA A 212 -9.37 -18.67 8.03
C ALA A 212 -7.95 -19.21 8.27
N LYS A 213 -7.44 -19.17 9.52
CA LYS A 213 -6.13 -19.73 9.85
C LYS A 213 -6.05 -21.23 9.54
N ALA A 214 -7.09 -21.98 9.85
CA ALA A 214 -7.15 -23.41 9.55
C ALA A 214 -7.07 -23.67 8.04
N PHE A 215 -7.85 -22.91 7.26
CA PHE A 215 -7.86 -23.04 5.80
C PHE A 215 -6.49 -22.74 5.15
N PHE A 216 -5.80 -21.68 5.58
CA PHE A 216 -4.51 -21.30 4.99
C PHE A 216 -3.32 -22.16 5.45
N ASN A 217 -3.42 -22.84 6.61
CA ASN A 217 -2.37 -23.73 7.10
C ASN A 217 -2.43 -25.15 6.49
N GLU A 218 -3.54 -25.54 5.85
CA GLU A 218 -3.71 -26.85 5.20
C GLU A 218 -3.22 -26.85 3.72
N SER A 219 -2.66 -25.74 3.25
CA SER A 219 -2.27 -25.53 1.84
C SER A 219 -0.76 -25.66 1.57
N ASP A 220 0.07 -25.96 2.58
CA ASP A 220 1.54 -26.12 2.51
C ASP A 220 1.97 -27.60 2.53
#